data_AF-A0A1Y4BBN4-F1
#
_entry.id   AF-A0A1Y4BBN4-F1
#
_cell.length_a   1.000
_cell.length_b   1.000
_cell.length_c   1.000
_cell.angle_alpha   90.00
_cell.angle_beta   90.00
_cell.angle_gamma   90.00
#
_symmetry.space_group_name_H-M   'P 1'
#
loop_
_entity.id
_entity.type
_entity.pdbx_description
1 polymer ?
#
loop_
_entity_poly.entity_id
_entity_poly.type
_entity_poly.pdbx_seq_one_letter_code
_entity_poly.pdbx_strand_id
1 'polypeptide(L)'
;MLSYPERAAQVMEHLVTCPSHGYSQYSRQGDGGTETVTLADGSTVTIATGDRDCSSSVIDAWEHALPGSTGGATYTGNMRRGFTESGCFAWHPWGDGYQPKRGDVYLNETHHTEMYLGGGKLAGFRGSERGTIDGAEGDQTGRESRISDVYTYSKGWDGILAYVGPEPEPEPTFTEDDMNCFIEIPAEGDVRSALTVWLCNDRIHDLSHPDDVKYVNECYKACFGKDMPVVKLSASKDKPEFQRLVQAIEGGIPSADLIPSIAILPSRSEHRADGNDGTE
;
A
#
# COMPACT_ATOMS: atom_id res chain seq x y z
N MET A 1 8.06 -10.97 12.38
CA MET A 1 7.58 -9.94 11.44
C MET A 1 8.46 -8.72 11.62
N LEU A 2 9.05 -8.23 10.54
CA LEU A 2 9.83 -6.99 10.53
C LEU A 2 8.92 -5.78 10.77
N SER A 3 9.41 -4.75 11.47
CA SER A 3 8.73 -3.46 11.54
C SER A 3 8.65 -2.80 10.16
N TYR A 4 7.69 -1.90 9.93
CA TYR A 4 7.58 -1.20 8.64
C TYR A 4 8.84 -0.41 8.25
N PRO A 5 9.50 0.34 9.17
CA PRO A 5 10.78 0.98 8.85
C PRO A 5 11.88 -0.01 8.43
N GLU A 6 11.91 -1.20 9.04
CA GLU A 6 12.90 -2.23 8.69
C GLU A 6 12.60 -2.84 7.32
N ARG A 7 11.32 -3.09 7.00
CA ARG A 7 10.92 -3.53 5.66
C ARG A 7 11.31 -2.49 4.59
N ALA A 8 10.96 -1.23 4.81
CA ALA A 8 11.29 -0.14 3.88
C ALA A 8 12.81 -0.02 3.68
N ALA A 9 13.59 -0.11 4.76
CA ALA A 9 15.04 -0.06 4.70
C ALA A 9 15.64 -1.23 3.92
N GLN A 10 15.12 -2.46 4.08
CA GLN A 10 15.59 -3.62 3.32
C GLN A 10 15.23 -3.54 1.83
N VAL A 11 14.05 -3.00 1.50
CA VAL A 11 13.71 -2.70 0.09
C VAL A 11 14.67 -1.67 -0.47
N MET A 12 14.92 -0.59 0.26
CA MET A 12 15.87 0.44 -0.17
C MET A 12 17.30 -0.09 -0.32
N GLU A 13 17.74 -0.98 0.57
CA GLU A 13 19.04 -1.67 0.48
C GLU A 13 19.15 -2.50 -0.79
N HIS A 14 18.11 -3.27 -1.14
CA HIS A 14 18.06 -4.00 -2.41
C HIS A 14 18.15 -3.03 -3.59
N LEU A 15 17.33 -1.97 -3.60
CA LEU A 15 17.29 -0.97 -4.67
C LEU A 15 18.65 -0.34 -4.94
N VAL A 16 19.44 -0.02 -3.91
CA VAL A 16 20.74 0.65 -4.08
C VAL A 16 21.94 -0.29 -4.21
N THR A 17 21.72 -1.60 -4.14
CA THR A 17 22.80 -2.60 -4.27
C THR A 17 22.62 -3.56 -5.44
N CYS A 18 21.39 -3.68 -5.98
CA CYS A 18 21.13 -4.48 -7.16
C CYS A 18 21.54 -3.70 -8.44
N PRO A 19 22.41 -4.26 -9.30
CA PRO A 19 22.86 -3.59 -10.51
C PRO A 19 21.74 -3.29 -11.54
N SER A 20 20.57 -3.92 -11.41
CA SER A 20 19.41 -3.66 -12.27
C SER A 20 18.73 -2.31 -12.01
N HIS A 21 19.14 -1.58 -10.97
CA HIS A 21 18.54 -0.30 -10.60
C HIS A 21 19.54 0.85 -10.70
N GLY A 22 19.43 1.63 -11.76
CA GLY A 22 20.19 2.86 -12.00
C GLY A 22 19.39 4.11 -11.73
N TYR A 23 19.94 5.25 -12.12
CA TYR A 23 19.29 6.54 -11.94
C TYR A 23 18.62 7.04 -13.23
N SER A 24 17.31 7.32 -13.14
CA SER A 24 16.58 8.05 -14.18
C SER A 24 15.39 8.83 -13.60
N GLN A 25 15.22 10.08 -14.05
CA GLN A 25 14.00 10.85 -13.86
C GLN A 25 12.93 10.55 -14.91
N TYR A 26 13.30 10.00 -16.07
CA TYR A 26 12.31 9.61 -17.10
C TYR A 26 11.69 8.26 -16.79
N SER A 27 12.52 7.26 -16.51
CA SER A 27 12.12 5.89 -16.16
C SER A 27 12.00 5.68 -14.66
N ARG A 28 11.64 6.74 -13.91
CA ARG A 28 11.68 6.78 -12.44
C ARG A 28 10.79 5.76 -11.72
N GLN A 29 9.87 5.11 -12.44
CA GLN A 29 8.95 4.09 -11.91
C GLN A 29 9.36 2.67 -12.34
N GLY A 30 10.55 2.50 -12.91
CA GLY A 30 10.99 1.26 -13.52
C GLY A 30 10.64 1.10 -14.99
N ASP A 31 10.98 -0.06 -15.53
CA ASP A 31 10.86 -0.45 -16.94
C ASP A 31 9.54 -1.19 -17.29
N GLY A 32 8.68 -1.38 -16.28
CA GLY A 32 7.42 -2.13 -16.39
C GLY A 32 7.55 -3.63 -16.11
N GLY A 33 8.77 -4.14 -15.86
CA GLY A 33 9.00 -5.46 -15.30
C GLY A 33 8.85 -5.47 -13.77
N THR A 34 8.94 -6.66 -13.19
CA THR A 34 8.90 -6.83 -11.72
C THR A 34 9.90 -7.88 -11.27
N GLU A 35 10.38 -7.73 -10.04
CA GLU A 35 11.22 -8.71 -9.36
C GLU A 35 10.74 -8.94 -7.91
N THR A 36 11.04 -10.12 -7.37
CA THR A 36 10.68 -10.48 -6.00
C THR A 36 11.90 -10.39 -5.09
N VAL A 37 11.82 -9.56 -4.06
CA VAL A 37 12.83 -9.41 -3.02
C VAL A 37 12.40 -10.19 -1.79
N THR A 38 13.28 -11.07 -1.29
CA THR A 38 13.06 -11.78 -0.02
C THR A 38 13.68 -10.97 1.12
N LEU A 39 12.86 -10.63 2.11
CA LEU A 39 13.27 -9.88 3.30
C LEU A 39 13.84 -10.83 4.36
N ALA A 40 14.50 -10.25 5.37
CA ALA A 40 15.21 -11.01 6.40
C ALA A 40 14.32 -11.92 7.27
N ASP A 41 13.01 -11.65 7.36
CA ASP A 41 12.06 -12.53 8.04
C ASP A 41 11.43 -13.60 7.15
N GLY A 42 11.91 -13.73 5.90
CA GLY A 42 11.42 -14.68 4.91
C GLY A 42 10.18 -14.22 4.16
N SER A 43 9.59 -13.07 4.51
CA SER A 43 8.54 -12.45 3.70
C SER A 43 9.11 -11.94 2.37
N THR A 44 8.23 -11.74 1.39
CA THR A 44 8.63 -11.25 0.06
C THR A 44 7.87 -10.00 -0.31
N VAL A 45 8.52 -9.11 -1.05
CA VAL A 45 7.88 -7.99 -1.74
C VAL A 45 8.16 -8.08 -3.23
N THR A 46 7.18 -7.71 -4.06
CA THR A 46 7.36 -7.60 -5.50
C THR A 46 7.49 -6.13 -5.86
N ILE A 47 8.62 -5.76 -6.44
CA ILE A 47 8.97 -4.37 -6.79
C ILE A 47 9.18 -4.25 -8.30
N ALA A 48 9.15 -3.03 -8.85
CA ALA A 48 9.46 -2.80 -10.26
C ALA A 48 10.96 -2.97 -10.55
N THR A 49 11.30 -3.57 -11.71
CA THR A 49 12.67 -3.56 -12.24
C THR A 49 13.03 -2.21 -12.85
N GLY A 50 14.31 -1.97 -13.13
CA GLY A 50 14.78 -0.74 -13.77
C GLY A 50 14.99 0.43 -12.81
N ASP A 51 15.11 1.62 -13.40
CA ASP A 51 15.65 2.81 -12.75
C ASP A 51 14.66 3.53 -11.83
N ARG A 52 15.23 4.33 -10.93
CA ARG A 52 14.51 5.22 -10.03
C ARG A 52 15.19 6.58 -9.96
N ASP A 53 14.46 7.59 -9.50
CA ASP A 53 15.06 8.83 -9.01
C ASP A 53 15.13 8.84 -7.48
N CYS A 54 15.71 9.91 -6.93
CA CYS A 54 15.87 10.06 -5.48
C CYS A 54 14.55 9.88 -4.72
N SER A 55 13.46 10.45 -5.22
CA SER A 55 12.16 10.44 -4.55
C SER A 55 11.36 9.19 -4.83
N SER A 56 11.35 8.70 -6.06
CA SER A 56 10.59 7.49 -6.40
C SER A 56 11.15 6.28 -5.67
N SER A 57 12.47 6.15 -5.50
CA SER A 57 13.06 5.06 -4.70
C SER A 57 12.61 5.05 -3.25
N VAL A 58 12.58 6.21 -2.58
CA VAL A 58 12.12 6.31 -1.19
C VAL A 58 10.62 6.06 -1.08
N ILE A 59 9.83 6.61 -2.01
CA ILE A 59 8.37 6.42 -2.05
C ILE A 59 8.05 4.93 -2.26
N ASP A 60 8.68 4.31 -3.25
CA ASP A 60 8.49 2.90 -3.62
C ASP A 60 8.84 1.96 -2.45
N ALA A 61 9.99 2.20 -1.80
CA ALA A 61 10.38 1.43 -0.61
C ALA A 61 9.35 1.51 0.52
N TRP A 62 8.79 2.70 0.77
CA TRP A 62 7.78 2.89 1.81
C TRP A 62 6.40 2.36 1.44
N GLU A 63 5.97 2.49 0.19
CA GLU A 63 4.69 1.92 -0.29
C GLU A 63 4.72 0.39 -0.28
N HIS A 64 5.86 -0.24 -0.56
CA HIS A 64 6.02 -1.69 -0.43
C HIS A 64 6.11 -2.17 1.02
N ALA A 65 6.57 -1.32 1.93
CA ALA A 65 6.58 -1.63 3.36
C ALA A 65 5.18 -1.47 3.97
N LEU A 66 4.54 -0.33 3.74
CA LEU A 66 3.23 0.05 4.25
C LEU A 66 2.48 0.86 3.17
N PRO A 67 1.55 0.23 2.43
CA PRO A 67 0.77 0.91 1.41
C PRO A 67 0.00 2.12 1.96
N GLY A 68 0.08 3.25 1.25
CA GLY A 68 -0.53 4.52 1.63
C GLY A 68 0.29 5.37 2.61
N SER A 69 1.42 4.86 3.11
CA SER A 69 2.25 5.57 4.11
C SER A 69 2.86 6.88 3.58
N THR A 70 2.97 7.04 2.26
CA THR A 70 3.54 8.25 1.64
C THR A 70 2.49 9.31 1.32
N GLY A 71 1.21 9.03 1.57
CA GLY A 71 0.09 9.98 1.42
C GLY A 71 -0.03 10.59 0.02
N GLY A 72 0.31 9.82 -1.01
CA GLY A 72 0.24 10.28 -2.41
C GLY A 72 1.39 11.21 -2.82
N ALA A 73 2.51 11.20 -2.09
CA ALA A 73 3.74 11.83 -2.56
C ALA A 73 4.15 11.21 -3.92
N THR A 74 4.61 12.06 -4.84
CA THR A 74 4.98 11.63 -6.19
C THR A 74 6.35 12.15 -6.62
N TYR A 75 6.89 13.18 -5.98
CA TYR A 75 8.22 13.73 -6.26
C TYR A 75 8.74 14.50 -5.05
N THR A 76 10.04 14.84 -5.01
CA THR A 76 10.69 15.47 -3.85
C THR A 76 9.91 16.66 -3.26
N GLY A 77 9.35 17.53 -4.12
CA GLY A 77 8.63 18.74 -3.73
C GLY A 77 7.30 18.56 -3.01
N ASN A 78 6.71 17.37 -3.04
CA ASN A 78 5.50 17.08 -2.27
C ASN A 78 5.68 16.02 -1.19
N MET A 79 6.90 15.49 -1.00
CA MET A 79 7.15 14.43 -0.01
C MET A 79 6.80 14.85 1.41
N ARG A 80 7.23 16.04 1.86
CA ARG A 80 6.93 16.50 3.21
C ARG A 80 5.42 16.50 3.48
N ARG A 81 4.66 17.09 2.55
CA ARG A 81 3.20 17.17 2.64
C ARG A 81 2.57 15.78 2.61
N GLY A 82 2.88 14.95 1.61
CA GLY A 82 2.30 13.61 1.47
C GLY A 82 2.57 12.72 2.68
N PHE A 83 3.85 12.60 3.08
CA PHE A 83 4.24 11.73 4.19
C PHE A 83 3.63 12.17 5.53
N THR A 84 3.47 13.48 5.77
CA THR A 84 2.83 13.95 7.01
C THR A 84 1.30 13.88 6.94
N GLU A 85 0.67 14.11 5.78
CA GLU A 85 -0.78 13.97 5.59
C GLU A 85 -1.25 12.51 5.70
N SER A 86 -0.37 11.52 5.50
CA SER A 86 -0.70 10.10 5.76
C SER A 86 -0.90 9.77 7.24
N GLY A 87 -0.42 10.63 8.14
CA GLY A 87 -0.39 10.38 9.58
C GLY A 87 0.70 9.39 10.04
N CYS A 88 1.49 8.84 9.11
CA CYS A 88 2.56 7.89 9.44
C CYS A 88 3.91 8.56 9.76
N PHE A 89 4.09 9.83 9.39
CA PHE A 89 5.35 10.55 9.59
C PHE A 89 5.18 11.88 10.32
N ALA A 90 6.18 12.22 11.11
CA ALA A 90 6.37 13.54 11.71
C ALA A 90 7.51 14.29 11.00
N TRP A 91 7.36 15.61 10.84
CA TRP A 91 8.40 16.46 10.28
C TRP A 91 9.31 17.05 11.35
N HIS A 92 10.61 16.85 11.20
CA HIS A 92 11.66 17.43 12.01
C HIS A 92 12.52 18.38 11.17
N PRO A 93 12.43 19.71 11.37
CA PRO A 93 13.28 20.67 10.67
C PRO A 93 14.76 20.40 10.92
N TRP A 94 15.60 20.68 9.94
CA TRP A 94 17.05 20.47 10.08
C TRP A 94 17.63 21.24 11.27
N GLY A 95 18.34 20.52 12.14
CA GLY A 95 18.98 21.10 13.32
C GLY A 95 18.08 21.25 14.56
N ASP A 96 16.85 20.70 14.55
CA ASP A 96 15.96 20.70 15.71
C ASP A 96 16.38 19.75 16.86
N GLY A 97 17.44 18.97 16.63
CA GLY A 97 18.00 18.01 17.58
C GLY A 97 17.51 16.58 17.42
N TYR A 98 16.60 16.32 16.48
CA TYR A 98 16.12 14.97 16.18
C TYR A 98 17.26 14.04 15.78
N GLN A 99 17.19 12.80 16.28
CA GLN A 99 18.14 11.74 15.97
C GLN A 99 17.44 10.72 15.06
N PRO A 100 17.85 10.60 13.79
CA PRO A 100 17.17 9.74 12.84
C PRO A 100 17.31 8.27 13.20
N LYS A 101 16.25 7.53 12.90
CA LYS A 101 16.13 6.08 13.06
C LYS A 101 16.04 5.43 11.69
N ARG A 102 16.44 4.17 11.62
CA ARG A 102 16.38 3.39 10.36
C ARG A 102 14.98 3.47 9.76
N GLY A 103 14.90 3.80 8.48
CA GLY A 103 13.68 4.10 7.72
C GLY A 103 13.34 5.58 7.58
N ASP A 104 13.83 6.45 8.49
CA ASP A 104 13.57 7.89 8.41
C ASP A 104 14.17 8.49 7.13
N VAL A 105 13.55 9.56 6.63
CA VAL A 105 13.87 10.12 5.31
C VAL A 105 14.47 11.52 5.46
N TYR A 106 15.70 11.68 5.00
CA TYR A 106 16.34 12.98 4.86
C TYR A 106 15.80 13.68 3.63
N LEU A 107 15.30 14.90 3.77
CA LEU A 107 14.66 15.62 2.68
C LEU A 107 15.24 17.02 2.51
N ASN A 108 15.66 17.33 1.29
CA ASN A 108 15.67 18.69 0.76
C ASN A 108 14.44 18.80 -0.16
N GLU A 109 13.45 19.59 0.25
CA GLU A 109 12.13 19.68 -0.40
C GLU A 109 12.25 20.10 -1.88
N THR A 110 13.38 20.68 -2.31
CA THR A 110 13.55 21.11 -3.71
C THR A 110 14.36 20.13 -4.57
N HIS A 111 15.31 19.39 -3.99
CA HIS A 111 16.40 18.81 -4.79
C HIS A 111 16.69 17.34 -4.58
N HIS A 112 16.55 16.81 -3.37
CA HIS A 112 17.09 15.49 -3.07
C HIS A 112 16.46 14.87 -1.84
N THR A 113 16.42 13.55 -1.80
CA THR A 113 15.97 12.77 -0.65
C THR A 113 16.76 11.47 -0.56
N GLU A 114 16.99 11.00 0.67
CA GLU A 114 17.63 9.71 0.95
C GLU A 114 17.04 9.07 2.20
N MET A 115 17.03 7.75 2.25
CA MET A 115 16.60 7.01 3.42
C MET A 115 17.77 6.77 4.36
N TYR A 116 17.56 6.98 5.66
CA TYR A 116 18.51 6.63 6.70
C TYR A 116 18.42 5.14 7.02
N LEU A 117 19.53 4.43 6.89
CA LEU A 117 19.61 2.98 7.14
C LEU A 117 20.02 2.65 8.58
N GLY A 118 20.18 3.63 9.46
CA GLY A 118 20.83 3.42 10.75
C GLY A 118 22.35 3.41 10.63
N GLY A 119 23.05 3.36 11.78
CA GLY A 119 24.51 3.22 11.80
C GLY A 119 25.26 4.35 11.09
N GLY A 120 24.65 5.54 10.97
CA GLY A 120 25.24 6.68 10.26
C GLY A 120 25.27 6.49 8.74
N LYS A 121 24.36 5.71 8.15
CA LYS A 121 24.29 5.44 6.71
C LYS A 121 23.04 6.01 6.06
N LEU A 122 23.20 6.52 4.84
CA LEU A 122 22.13 6.91 3.93
C LEU A 122 22.17 6.05 2.68
N ALA A 123 20.99 5.71 2.15
CA ALA A 123 20.81 5.08 0.85
C ALA A 123 20.00 5.99 -0.07
N GLY A 124 20.45 6.15 -1.30
CA GLY A 124 19.77 7.00 -2.26
C GLY A 124 20.29 6.92 -3.70
N PHE A 125 19.45 7.39 -4.61
CA PHE A 125 19.69 7.54 -6.05
C PHE A 125 20.09 8.99 -6.33
N ARG A 126 21.26 9.24 -6.93
CA ARG A 126 21.91 10.58 -6.93
C ARG A 126 22.12 11.21 -8.30
N GLY A 127 22.18 10.43 -9.38
CA GLY A 127 22.40 10.91 -10.74
C GLY A 127 22.89 9.77 -11.61
N SER A 128 22.68 9.87 -12.93
CA SER A 128 23.08 8.83 -13.86
C SER A 128 24.59 8.72 -14.05
N GLU A 129 25.04 7.70 -14.76
CA GLU A 129 26.44 7.48 -15.19
C GLU A 129 27.07 8.71 -15.86
N ARG A 130 26.24 9.55 -16.48
CA ARG A 130 26.64 10.80 -17.16
C ARG A 130 26.63 12.04 -16.26
N GLY A 131 26.25 11.88 -14.99
CA GLY A 131 26.02 12.99 -14.07
C GLY A 131 24.81 13.84 -14.45
N THR A 132 23.85 13.25 -15.17
CA THR A 132 22.63 13.91 -15.64
C THR A 132 21.38 13.31 -14.99
N ILE A 133 20.21 13.76 -15.44
CA ILE A 133 18.93 13.31 -14.91
C ILE A 133 18.47 11.95 -15.48
N ASP A 134 19.19 11.42 -16.46
CA ASP A 134 18.84 10.19 -17.19
C ASP A 134 20.09 9.58 -17.81
N GLY A 135 20.05 8.26 -18.05
CA GLY A 135 21.19 7.44 -18.44
C GLY A 135 20.78 6.12 -19.08
N ALA A 136 21.74 5.21 -19.21
CA ALA A 136 21.43 3.81 -19.48
C ALA A 136 20.80 3.14 -18.25
N GLU A 137 19.86 2.24 -18.48
CA GLU A 137 19.16 1.51 -17.41
C GLU A 137 20.11 0.60 -16.61
N GLY A 138 19.91 0.58 -15.30
CA GLY A 138 20.75 -0.12 -14.32
C GLY A 138 21.93 0.74 -13.85
N ASP A 139 22.54 0.38 -12.72
CA ASP A 139 23.69 1.12 -12.21
C ASP A 139 24.96 0.77 -13.00
N GLN A 140 25.41 1.72 -13.84
CA GLN A 140 26.56 1.51 -14.70
C GLN A 140 27.90 1.77 -13.98
N THR A 141 27.86 2.46 -12.83
CA THR A 141 29.07 3.02 -12.20
C THR A 141 29.33 2.54 -10.78
N GLY A 142 28.36 1.86 -10.15
CA GLY A 142 28.39 1.57 -8.71
C GLY A 142 28.15 2.82 -7.85
N ARG A 143 27.65 3.91 -8.45
CA ARG A 143 27.55 5.23 -7.80
C ARG A 143 26.24 5.96 -8.06
N GLU A 144 25.43 5.49 -9.01
CA GLU A 144 24.15 6.11 -9.36
C GLU A 144 23.15 5.96 -8.24
N SER A 145 23.13 4.78 -7.63
CA SER A 145 22.47 4.44 -6.38
C SER A 145 23.53 3.86 -5.44
N ARG A 146 23.52 4.26 -4.16
CA ARG A 146 24.48 3.69 -3.20
C ARG A 146 24.07 3.90 -1.76
N ILE A 147 24.69 3.09 -0.91
CA ILE A 147 24.84 3.35 0.52
C ILE A 147 26.08 4.22 0.74
N SER A 148 25.98 5.22 1.61
CA SER A 148 27.11 6.07 2.01
C SER A 148 26.98 6.52 3.46
N ASP A 149 28.07 7.02 4.04
CA ASP A 149 27.99 7.70 5.33
C ASP A 149 27.09 8.95 5.25
N VAL A 150 26.40 9.26 6.34
CA VAL A 150 25.68 10.53 6.49
C VAL A 150 26.64 11.67 6.20
N TYR A 151 26.18 12.61 5.37
CA TYR A 151 26.98 13.73 4.90
C TYR A 151 26.15 15.01 4.88
N THR A 152 26.84 16.14 4.86
CA THR A 152 26.22 17.43 4.61
C THR A 152 25.95 17.56 3.11
N TYR A 153 24.68 17.54 2.70
CA TYR A 153 24.32 17.81 1.32
C TYR A 153 24.64 19.26 0.97
N SER A 154 25.25 19.51 -0.19
CA SER A 154 25.76 20.84 -0.56
C SER A 154 24.68 21.90 -0.71
N LYS A 155 23.44 21.49 -0.97
CA LYS A 155 22.26 22.37 -1.02
C LYS A 155 21.49 22.43 0.32
N GLY A 156 22.03 21.83 1.37
CA GLY A 156 21.40 21.71 2.69
C GLY A 156 20.32 20.63 2.71
N TRP A 157 20.09 20.05 3.87
CA TRP A 157 18.89 19.28 4.16
C TRP A 157 17.87 20.24 4.80
N ASP A 158 16.60 20.15 4.41
CA ASP A 158 15.54 20.97 5.01
C ASP A 158 15.00 20.33 6.29
N GLY A 159 15.04 18.99 6.37
CA GLY A 159 14.64 18.26 7.55
C GLY A 159 14.58 16.75 7.34
N ILE A 160 13.94 16.09 8.29
CA ILE A 160 13.79 14.64 8.36
C ILE A 160 12.29 14.32 8.51
N LEU A 161 11.79 13.40 7.69
CA LEU A 161 10.51 12.74 7.91
C LEU A 161 10.74 11.51 8.78
N ALA A 162 10.30 11.59 10.03
CA ALA A 162 10.45 10.54 11.02
C ALA A 162 9.23 9.64 11.03
N TYR A 163 9.42 8.32 10.94
CA TYR A 163 8.30 7.39 11.05
C TYR A 163 7.75 7.36 12.47
N VAL A 164 6.44 7.58 12.60
CA VAL A 164 5.67 7.56 13.86
C VAL A 164 4.37 6.75 13.73
N GLY A 165 4.25 6.01 12.63
CA GLY A 165 3.10 5.18 12.32
C GLY A 165 2.99 3.92 13.20
N PRO A 166 1.99 3.07 12.93
CA PRO A 166 1.75 1.86 13.71
C PRO A 166 2.88 0.85 13.56
N GLU A 167 2.99 -0.07 14.52
CA GLU A 167 3.79 -1.27 14.29
C GLU A 167 3.00 -2.27 13.44
N PRO A 168 3.67 -3.21 12.75
CA PRO A 168 2.98 -4.28 12.06
C PRO A 168 2.16 -5.09 13.06
N GLU A 169 0.85 -5.10 12.86
CA GLU A 169 -0.02 -6.03 13.57
C GLU A 169 0.20 -7.43 12.99
N PRO A 170 0.15 -8.49 13.81
CA PRO A 170 0.16 -9.84 13.27
C PRO A 170 -0.98 -9.96 12.26
N GLU A 171 -0.65 -10.38 11.03
CA GLU A 171 -1.63 -10.69 10.01
C GLU A 171 -2.70 -11.59 10.65
N PRO A 172 -3.99 -11.24 10.53
CA PRO A 172 -5.04 -12.12 11.00
C PRO A 172 -4.82 -13.48 10.34
N THR A 173 -4.67 -14.52 11.16
CA THR A 173 -4.56 -15.88 10.65
C THR A 173 -5.91 -16.28 10.10
N PHE A 174 -6.12 -16.03 8.82
CA PHE A 174 -7.23 -16.61 8.08
C PHE A 174 -6.82 -18.01 7.69
N THR A 175 -7.57 -19.02 8.12
CA THR A 175 -7.46 -20.35 7.53
C THR A 175 -8.09 -20.32 6.14
N GLU A 176 -7.82 -21.32 5.30
CA GLU A 176 -8.53 -21.52 4.02
C GLU A 176 -10.06 -21.63 4.21
N ASP A 177 -10.54 -21.77 5.45
CA ASP A 177 -11.96 -21.81 5.80
C ASP A 177 -12.53 -20.42 6.16
N ASP A 178 -11.68 -19.40 6.34
CA ASP A 178 -12.08 -18.07 6.83
C ASP A 178 -12.44 -17.07 5.71
N MET A 179 -12.10 -17.33 4.44
CA MET A 179 -12.44 -16.45 3.30
C MET A 179 -13.86 -16.71 2.79
N ASN A 180 -14.83 -16.48 3.67
CA ASN A 180 -16.25 -16.61 3.38
C ASN A 180 -16.98 -15.31 3.73
N CYS A 181 -17.49 -14.61 2.73
CA CYS A 181 -18.35 -13.44 2.96
C CYS A 181 -19.48 -13.36 1.93
N PHE A 182 -20.58 -12.71 2.33
CA PHE A 182 -21.57 -12.22 1.39
C PHE A 182 -21.16 -10.83 0.91
N ILE A 183 -21.35 -10.56 -0.37
CA ILE A 183 -21.29 -9.21 -0.93
C ILE A 183 -22.68 -8.81 -1.39
N GLU A 184 -23.23 -7.76 -0.80
CA GLU A 184 -24.47 -7.13 -1.25
C GLU A 184 -24.16 -6.00 -2.24
N ILE A 185 -24.82 -6.06 -3.39
CA ILE A 185 -24.69 -5.13 -4.51
C ILE A 185 -26.08 -4.52 -4.75
N PRO A 186 -26.32 -3.24 -4.41
CA PRO A 186 -27.61 -2.61 -4.64
C PRO A 186 -27.92 -2.54 -6.14
N ALA A 187 -29.16 -2.87 -6.53
CA ALA A 187 -29.64 -2.56 -7.87
C ALA A 187 -29.74 -1.04 -8.06
N GLU A 188 -29.43 -0.56 -9.26
CA GLU A 188 -29.49 0.87 -9.56
C GLU A 188 -30.93 1.39 -9.33
N GLY A 189 -31.09 2.30 -8.38
CA GLY A 189 -32.38 2.89 -8.01
C GLY A 189 -33.19 2.17 -6.93
N ASP A 190 -32.72 1.03 -6.40
CA ASP A 190 -33.42 0.33 -5.30
C ASP A 190 -32.45 -0.38 -4.33
N VAL A 191 -32.31 0.21 -3.13
CA VAL A 191 -31.55 -0.35 -2.01
C VAL A 191 -32.17 -1.63 -1.40
N ARG A 192 -33.42 -1.96 -1.76
CA ARG A 192 -34.10 -3.19 -1.30
C ARG A 192 -33.86 -4.38 -2.22
N SER A 193 -33.47 -4.13 -3.46
CA SER A 193 -33.17 -5.14 -4.47
C SER A 193 -31.66 -5.35 -4.52
N ALA A 194 -31.06 -5.81 -3.41
CA ALA A 194 -29.64 -6.13 -3.38
C ALA A 194 -29.42 -7.50 -4.02
N LEU A 195 -28.58 -7.56 -5.05
CA LEU A 195 -28.01 -8.82 -5.47
C LEU A 195 -26.98 -9.25 -4.42
N THR A 196 -27.02 -10.51 -4.01
CA THR A 196 -26.01 -11.07 -3.10
C THR A 196 -25.13 -12.05 -3.85
N VAL A 197 -23.82 -11.88 -3.75
CA VAL A 197 -22.85 -12.90 -4.19
C VAL A 197 -22.13 -13.48 -2.98
N TRP A 198 -21.81 -14.77 -3.03
CA TRP A 198 -21.00 -15.44 -2.01
C TRP A 198 -19.58 -15.60 -2.51
N LEU A 199 -18.62 -15.10 -1.73
CA LEU A 199 -17.21 -15.40 -1.90
C LEU A 199 -16.85 -16.64 -1.09
N CYS A 200 -16.37 -17.67 -1.77
CA CYS A 200 -15.81 -18.86 -1.18
C CYS A 200 -14.36 -18.96 -1.66
N ASN A 201 -13.43 -18.52 -0.83
CA ASN A 201 -12.00 -18.47 -1.14
C ASN A 201 -11.71 -17.67 -2.42
N ASP A 202 -11.34 -18.34 -3.50
CA ASP A 202 -11.01 -17.76 -4.82
C ASP A 202 -12.21 -17.76 -5.80
N ARG A 203 -13.41 -18.13 -5.36
CA ARG A 203 -14.59 -18.25 -6.21
C ARG A 203 -15.73 -17.32 -5.81
N ILE A 204 -16.37 -16.75 -6.83
CA ILE A 204 -17.60 -15.97 -6.71
C ILE A 204 -18.78 -16.84 -7.13
N HIS A 205 -19.79 -16.91 -6.27
CA HIS A 205 -21.05 -17.59 -6.54
C HIS A 205 -22.18 -16.57 -6.60
N ASP A 206 -22.88 -16.50 -7.74
CA ASP A 206 -24.12 -15.76 -7.86
C ASP A 206 -25.22 -16.47 -7.05
N LEU A 207 -25.84 -15.76 -6.11
CA LEU A 207 -27.01 -16.26 -5.38
C LEU A 207 -28.25 -15.70 -6.07
N SER A 208 -29.05 -16.61 -6.63
CA SER A 208 -30.18 -16.24 -7.50
C SER A 208 -31.52 -16.30 -6.77
N HIS A 209 -31.56 -16.91 -5.59
CA HIS A 209 -32.74 -17.02 -4.75
C HIS A 209 -32.53 -16.27 -3.42
N PRO A 210 -33.53 -15.51 -2.92
CA PRO A 210 -33.40 -14.74 -1.67
C PRO A 210 -33.14 -15.61 -0.43
N ASP A 211 -33.51 -16.89 -0.47
CA ASP A 211 -33.22 -17.84 0.62
C ASP A 211 -31.80 -18.42 0.59
N ASP A 212 -31.05 -18.27 -0.50
CA ASP A 212 -29.69 -18.84 -0.62
C ASP A 212 -28.77 -18.25 0.45
N VAL A 213 -28.89 -16.93 0.70
CA VAL A 213 -28.13 -16.22 1.75
C VAL A 213 -28.40 -16.83 3.12
N LYS A 214 -29.68 -17.13 3.40
CA LYS A 214 -30.07 -17.74 4.68
C LYS A 214 -29.42 -19.10 4.86
N TYR A 215 -29.51 -19.99 3.87
CA TYR A 215 -28.99 -21.36 4.00
C TYR A 215 -27.46 -21.40 4.02
N VAL A 216 -26.79 -20.57 3.22
CA VAL A 216 -25.33 -20.46 3.26
C VAL A 216 -24.87 -19.93 4.63
N ASN A 217 -25.57 -18.93 5.19
CA ASN A 217 -25.25 -18.41 6.52
C ASN A 217 -25.51 -19.46 7.62
N GLU A 218 -26.60 -20.24 7.53
CA GLU A 218 -26.89 -21.31 8.48
C GLU A 218 -25.82 -22.41 8.45
N CYS A 219 -25.35 -22.80 7.26
CA CYS A 219 -24.23 -23.73 7.10
C CYS A 219 -22.93 -23.16 7.71
N TYR A 220 -22.61 -21.90 7.39
CA TYR A 220 -21.43 -21.22 7.94
C TYR A 220 -21.49 -21.15 9.47
N LYS A 221 -22.64 -20.78 10.03
CA LYS A 221 -22.86 -20.71 11.48
C LYS A 221 -22.75 -22.07 12.16
N ALA A 222 -23.20 -23.14 11.51
CA ALA A 222 -23.05 -24.50 12.01
C ALA A 222 -21.57 -24.94 12.04
N CYS A 223 -20.76 -24.51 11.07
CA CYS A 223 -19.33 -24.83 11.00
C CYS A 223 -18.46 -23.97 11.94
N PHE A 224 -18.77 -22.67 12.05
CA PHE A 224 -17.86 -21.68 12.67
C PHE A 224 -18.45 -20.97 13.89
N GLY A 225 -19.70 -21.25 14.27
CA GLY A 225 -20.33 -20.70 15.46
C GLY A 225 -20.65 -19.20 15.41
N LYS A 226 -20.47 -18.55 14.25
CA LYS A 226 -20.71 -17.12 14.02
C LYS A 226 -21.44 -16.89 12.69
N ASP A 227 -22.11 -15.76 12.54
CA ASP A 227 -22.71 -15.38 11.26
C ASP A 227 -21.61 -14.98 10.26
N MET A 228 -21.87 -15.23 8.98
CA MET A 228 -20.93 -14.93 7.91
C MET A 228 -20.86 -13.41 7.70
N PRO A 229 -19.66 -12.82 7.54
CA PRO A 229 -19.53 -11.38 7.33
C PRO A 229 -20.21 -10.94 6.02
N VAL A 230 -20.78 -9.73 6.03
CA VAL A 230 -21.45 -9.11 4.88
C VAL A 230 -20.75 -7.81 4.51
N VAL A 231 -20.28 -7.71 3.27
CA VAL A 231 -19.71 -6.49 2.68
C VAL A 231 -20.77 -5.84 1.80
N LYS A 232 -21.05 -4.56 2.01
CA LYS A 232 -21.97 -3.81 1.15
C LYS A 232 -21.18 -2.97 0.16
N LEU A 233 -21.30 -3.25 -1.13
CA LEU A 233 -20.73 -2.40 -2.16
C LEU A 233 -21.71 -1.28 -2.50
N SER A 234 -21.18 -0.08 -2.78
CA SER A 234 -21.99 1.06 -3.23
C SER A 234 -22.27 1.05 -4.73
N ALA A 235 -21.78 0.02 -5.45
CA ALA A 235 -21.78 -0.06 -6.90
C ALA A 235 -22.77 -1.13 -7.40
N SER A 236 -23.20 -1.04 -8.67
CA SER A 236 -23.96 -2.11 -9.34
C SER A 236 -23.02 -3.05 -10.11
N LYS A 237 -23.51 -4.22 -10.54
CA LYS A 237 -22.73 -5.20 -11.32
C LYS A 237 -22.09 -4.60 -12.58
N ASP A 238 -22.77 -3.66 -13.23
CA ASP A 238 -22.30 -3.06 -14.47
C ASP A 238 -21.32 -1.90 -14.25
N LYS A 239 -21.10 -1.50 -12.99
CA LYS A 239 -20.16 -0.42 -12.68
C LYS A 239 -18.72 -0.94 -12.68
N PRO A 240 -17.74 -0.10 -13.10
CA PRO A 240 -16.34 -0.49 -13.19
C PRO A 240 -15.74 -1.04 -11.89
N GLU A 241 -16.18 -0.55 -10.73
CA GLU A 241 -15.65 -0.97 -9.43
C GLU A 241 -15.98 -2.44 -9.12
N PHE A 242 -17.18 -2.90 -9.47
CA PHE A 242 -17.57 -4.30 -9.32
C PHE A 242 -16.83 -5.20 -10.31
N GLN A 243 -16.74 -4.80 -11.57
CA GLN A 243 -16.02 -5.55 -12.60
C GLN A 243 -14.54 -5.74 -12.26
N ARG A 244 -13.93 -4.75 -11.59
CA ARG A 244 -12.54 -4.83 -11.12
C ARG A 244 -12.35 -5.77 -9.93
N LEU A 245 -13.32 -5.79 -9.01
CA LEU A 245 -13.31 -6.77 -7.91
C LEU A 245 -13.33 -8.19 -8.49
N VAL A 246 -14.22 -8.45 -9.45
CA VAL A 246 -14.30 -9.75 -10.16
C VAL A 246 -12.96 -10.07 -10.84
N GLN A 247 -12.37 -9.13 -11.59
CA GLN A 247 -11.07 -9.32 -12.24
C GLN A 247 -9.94 -9.64 -11.24
N ALA A 248 -9.88 -8.94 -10.11
CA ALA A 248 -8.85 -9.17 -9.10
C ALA A 248 -8.96 -10.57 -8.47
N ILE A 249 -10.19 -11.07 -8.26
CA ILE A 249 -10.45 -12.40 -7.71
C ILE A 249 -10.18 -13.50 -8.74
N GLU A 250 -10.55 -13.28 -10.01
CA GLU A 250 -10.33 -14.24 -11.10
C GLU A 250 -8.90 -14.24 -11.67
N GLY A 251 -7.98 -13.44 -11.09
CA GLY A 251 -6.54 -13.47 -11.39
C GLY A 251 -6.04 -12.48 -12.44
N GLY A 252 -6.79 -11.42 -12.75
CA GLY A 252 -6.34 -10.31 -13.61
C GLY A 252 -5.70 -9.18 -12.80
N ILE A 253 -4.44 -8.83 -13.09
CA ILE A 253 -3.75 -7.65 -12.53
C ILE A 253 -4.48 -6.38 -13.01
N PRO A 254 -5.05 -5.53 -12.13
CA PRO A 254 -5.64 -4.26 -12.56
C PRO A 254 -4.54 -3.24 -12.90
N SER A 255 -4.67 -2.51 -14.01
CA SER A 255 -3.78 -1.38 -14.32
C SER A 255 -4.12 -0.14 -13.46
N ALA A 256 -3.11 0.68 -13.20
CA ALA A 256 -3.12 1.78 -12.21
C ALA A 256 -4.03 2.99 -12.55
N ASP A 257 -4.65 3.05 -13.72
CA ASP A 257 -5.37 4.24 -14.20
C ASP A 257 -6.76 4.47 -13.57
N LEU A 258 -7.14 3.70 -12.54
CA LEU A 258 -8.57 3.51 -12.21
C LEU A 258 -8.96 3.61 -10.74
N ILE A 259 -8.11 4.01 -9.80
CA ILE A 259 -8.47 3.99 -8.37
C ILE A 259 -9.22 5.27 -7.94
N PRO A 260 -10.52 5.16 -7.58
CA PRO A 260 -11.02 5.84 -6.39
C PRO A 260 -11.49 4.82 -5.33
N SER A 261 -11.21 5.19 -4.09
CA SER A 261 -11.44 4.48 -2.82
C SER A 261 -12.77 3.73 -2.69
N ILE A 262 -12.73 2.45 -2.29
CA ILE A 262 -13.87 1.77 -1.66
C ILE A 262 -14.07 2.40 -0.27
N ALA A 263 -15.20 3.06 -0.07
CA ALA A 263 -15.58 3.55 1.25
C ALA A 263 -16.16 2.39 2.07
N ILE A 264 -15.44 1.97 3.12
CA ILE A 264 -15.98 1.06 4.14
C ILE A 264 -17.00 1.88 4.95
N LEU A 265 -18.30 1.64 4.73
CA LEU A 265 -19.34 2.26 5.53
C LEU A 265 -19.34 1.65 6.94
N PRO A 266 -19.36 2.46 8.02
CA PRO A 266 -19.43 1.93 9.38
C PRO A 266 -20.74 1.18 9.60
N SER A 267 -20.67 0.07 10.35
CA SER A 267 -21.82 -0.76 10.69
C SER A 267 -22.85 0.07 11.46
N ARG A 268 -24.06 0.23 10.89
CA ARG A 268 -25.18 0.76 11.65
C ARG A 268 -25.69 -0.32 12.60
N SER A 269 -25.38 -0.17 13.88
CA SER A 269 -26.15 -0.79 14.95
C SER A 269 -27.49 -0.05 15.08
N GLU A 270 -28.56 -0.59 14.50
CA GLU A 270 -29.91 -0.16 14.85
C GLU A 270 -30.60 -1.28 15.62
N HIS A 271 -30.69 -1.07 16.94
CA HIS A 271 -31.62 -1.75 17.83
C HIS A 271 -33.02 -1.71 17.23
N ARG A 272 -33.59 -2.89 16.96
CA ARG A 272 -35.04 -3.04 16.87
C ARG A 272 -35.62 -2.70 18.25
N ALA A 273 -36.29 -1.55 18.34
CA ALA A 273 -37.30 -1.35 19.36
C ALA A 273 -38.57 -2.04 18.87
N ASP A 274 -38.90 -3.17 19.50
CA ASP A 274 -40.22 -3.78 19.42
C ASP A 274 -41.26 -2.78 19.95
N GLY A 275 -42.36 -2.65 19.22
CA GLY A 275 -43.46 -1.77 19.56
C GLY A 275 -44.69 -2.08 18.71
N ASN A 276 -45.19 -3.31 18.85
CA ASN A 276 -46.52 -3.71 18.42
C ASN A 276 -47.50 -3.48 19.58
N ASP A 277 -48.37 -2.48 19.43
CA ASP A 277 -49.73 -2.42 19.99
C ASP A 277 -50.41 -1.29 19.19
N GLY A 278 -51.54 -1.43 18.53
CA GLY A 278 -52.71 -2.26 18.79
C GLY A 278 -53.88 -1.38 18.38
N THR A 279 -54.76 -1.91 17.53
CA THR A 279 -55.98 -1.26 17.05
C THR A 279 -56.99 -1.04 18.16
N GLU A 280 -57.40 0.21 18.40
CA GLU A 280 -58.79 0.75 18.44
C GLU A 280 -58.79 2.25 18.79
#